data_AF-A0AA43DN49-F1
#
_entry.id   AF-A0AA43DN49-F1
#
_cell.length_a   1.000
_cell.length_b   1.000
_cell.length_c   1.000
_cell.angle_alpha   90.00
_cell.angle_beta   90.00
_cell.angle_gamma   90.00
#
_symmetry.space_group_name_H-M   'P 1'
#
loop_
_entity.id
_entity.type
_entity.pdbx_description
1 polymer ?
#
loop_
_entity_poly.entity_id
_entity_poly.type
_entity_poly.pdbx_seq_one_letter_code
_entity_poly.pdbx_strand_id
1 'polypeptide(L)'
;MKAVPASIVCERVRAQSSLRLDGELSQLESRMLAAHLARCSECRAFDAAAVAMTSELRAAPLEPLSRPIVVRRIGRAWMARAQLGVAAAVALVALGTVAQVADRRSDPYQGPKRYPTSSQLTLEVEQIIADGRAFSGGHGESLPL
;
A
#
# COMPACT_ATOMS: atom_id res chain seq x y z
N MET A 1 5.46 33.85 28.83
CA MET A 1 6.47 33.51 27.81
C MET A 1 5.74 33.18 26.52
N LYS A 2 6.00 33.93 25.44
CA LYS A 2 5.28 33.78 24.17
C LYS A 2 5.93 32.64 23.38
N ALA A 3 5.19 31.59 23.06
CA ALA A 3 5.72 30.46 22.30
C ALA A 3 6.10 30.92 20.90
N VAL A 4 7.39 30.83 20.55
CA VAL A 4 7.84 30.95 19.16
C VAL A 4 7.45 29.65 18.45
N PRO A 5 6.81 29.70 17.27
CA PRO A 5 6.48 28.49 16.53
C PRO A 5 7.76 27.72 16.24
N ALA A 6 7.81 26.47 16.68
CA ALA A 6 8.94 25.60 16.47
C ALA A 6 9.12 25.39 14.96
N SER A 7 10.35 25.48 14.46
CA SER A 7 10.61 25.10 13.07
C SER A 7 10.20 23.63 12.84
N ILE A 8 9.88 23.27 11.60
CA ILE A 8 9.52 21.88 11.24
C ILE A 8 10.61 20.86 11.66
N VAL A 9 11.87 21.29 11.70
CA VAL A 9 13.00 20.49 12.20
C VAL A 9 12.90 20.28 13.71
N CYS A 10 12.59 21.34 14.46
CA CYS A 10 12.40 21.24 15.92
C CYS A 10 11.21 20.33 16.26
N GLU A 11 10.10 20.41 15.52
CA GLU A 11 8.95 19.52 15.70
C GLU A 11 9.33 18.06 15.46
N ARG A 12 10.04 17.78 14.36
CA ARG A 12 10.56 16.44 14.07
C ARG A 12 11.46 15.91 15.18
N VAL A 13 12.36 16.75 15.70
CA VAL A 13 13.27 16.38 16.79
C VAL A 13 12.50 16.10 18.07
N ARG A 14 11.45 16.87 18.39
CA ARG A 14 10.57 16.59 19.54
C ARG A 14 9.85 15.25 19.39
N ALA A 15 9.38 14.90 18.20
CA ALA A 15 8.82 13.58 17.93
C ALA A 15 9.86 12.45 18.10
N GLN A 16 11.10 12.67 17.63
CA GLN A 16 12.21 11.73 17.82
C GLN A 16 12.59 11.55 19.31
N SER A 17 12.50 12.60 20.13
CA SER A 17 12.65 12.49 21.58
C SER A 17 11.62 11.53 22.19
N SER A 18 10.37 11.55 21.73
CA SER A 18 9.34 10.60 22.17
C SER A 18 9.69 9.16 21.77
N LEU A 19 10.03 8.94 20.49
CA LEU A 19 10.44 7.61 20.01
C LEU A 19 11.65 7.06 20.78
N ARG A 20 12.61 7.92 21.14
CA ARG A 20 13.77 7.53 21.96
C ARG A 20 13.35 7.02 23.35
N LEU A 21 12.37 7.67 23.98
CA LEU A 21 11.86 7.28 25.30
C LEU A 21 11.14 5.93 25.27
N ASP A 22 10.61 5.54 24.11
CA ASP A 22 9.95 4.27 23.87
C ASP A 22 10.89 3.17 23.34
N GLY A 23 12.14 3.51 23.03
CA GLY A 23 13.13 2.58 22.50
C GLY A 23 12.99 2.30 21.00
N GLU A 24 12.18 3.10 20.29
CA GLU A 24 11.80 2.90 18.88
C GLU A 24 12.66 3.74 17.90
N LEU A 25 13.68 4.43 18.40
CA LEU A 25 14.51 5.32 17.58
C LEU A 25 15.66 4.55 16.91
N SER A 26 15.80 4.67 15.59
CA SER A 26 16.93 4.03 14.88
C SER A 26 18.28 4.66 15.24
N GLN A 27 19.39 3.99 14.89
CA GLN A 27 20.74 4.50 15.17
C GLN A 27 21.03 5.82 14.44
N LEU A 28 20.65 5.94 13.17
CA LEU A 28 20.82 7.18 12.39
C LEU A 28 20.05 8.33 13.04
N GLU A 29 18.79 8.09 13.39
CA GLU A 29 17.95 9.12 14.01
C GLU A 29 18.46 9.51 15.39
N SER A 30 19.02 8.57 16.15
CA SER A 30 19.68 8.86 17.43
C SER A 30 20.86 9.83 17.25
N ARG A 31 21.68 9.64 16.21
CA ARG A 31 22.78 10.56 15.89
C ARG A 31 22.27 11.93 15.44
N MET A 32 21.22 11.96 14.63
CA MET A 32 20.59 13.21 14.18
C MET A 32 20.00 14.00 15.35
N LEU A 33 19.28 13.32 16.24
CA LEU A 33 18.72 13.89 17.47
C LEU A 33 19.83 14.49 18.32
N ALA A 34 20.88 13.71 18.64
CA ALA A 34 22.01 14.18 19.43
C ALA A 34 22.68 15.42 18.82
N ALA A 35 22.87 15.44 17.50
CA ALA A 35 23.45 16.58 16.81
C ALA A 35 22.56 17.83 16.89
N HIS A 36 21.23 17.69 16.79
CA HIS A 36 20.32 18.83 16.96
C HIS A 36 20.30 19.32 18.40
N LEU A 37 20.24 18.41 19.38
CA LEU A 37 20.31 18.74 20.80
C LEU A 37 21.62 19.45 21.14
N ALA A 38 22.74 19.17 20.48
CA ALA A 38 23.98 19.94 20.71
C ALA A 38 23.86 21.43 20.34
N ARG A 39 22.94 21.80 19.43
CA ARG A 39 22.84 23.14 18.84
C ARG A 39 21.63 23.94 19.31
N CYS A 40 20.50 23.29 19.59
CA CYS A 40 19.24 23.95 19.93
C CYS A 40 18.94 23.87 21.43
N SER A 41 18.99 24.99 22.14
CA SER A 41 18.70 25.07 23.58
C SER A 41 17.25 24.74 23.92
N GLU A 42 16.29 25.16 23.10
CA GLU A 42 14.87 24.86 23.31
C GLU A 42 14.57 23.36 23.22
N CYS A 43 15.14 22.67 22.23
CA CYS A 43 14.97 21.22 22.10
C CYS A 43 15.71 20.46 23.21
N ARG A 44 16.84 20.97 23.72
CA ARG A 44 17.48 20.39 24.93
C ARG A 44 16.58 20.51 26.15
N ALA A 45 16.00 21.68 26.38
CA ALA A 45 15.11 21.90 27.51
C ALA A 45 13.87 21.00 27.42
N PHE A 46 13.29 20.89 26.22
CA PHE A 46 12.17 19.97 25.96
C PHE A 46 12.54 18.51 26.22
N ASP A 47 13.66 18.04 25.68
CA ASP A 47 14.11 16.64 25.82
C ASP A 47 14.37 16.29 27.30
N ALA A 48 15.02 17.18 28.04
CA ALA A 48 15.25 17.01 29.47
C ALA A 48 13.93 16.96 30.27
N ALA A 49 12.98 17.84 29.97
CA ALA A 49 11.67 17.85 30.61
C ALA A 49 10.87 16.58 30.31
N ALA A 50 10.89 16.10 29.06
CA ALA A 50 10.24 14.86 28.66
C ALA A 50 10.86 13.65 29.38
N VAL A 51 12.20 13.57 29.45
CA VAL A 51 12.90 12.51 30.19
C VAL A 51 12.54 12.51 31.66
N ALA A 52 12.55 13.69 32.32
CA ALA A 52 12.19 13.81 33.72
C ALA A 52 10.75 13.33 33.98
N MET A 53 9.77 13.89 33.25
CA MET A 53 8.36 13.51 33.37
C MET A 53 8.14 12.02 33.14
N THR A 54 8.71 11.45 32.08
CA THR A 54 8.56 10.02 31.77
C THR A 54 9.21 9.14 32.83
N SER A 55 10.36 9.55 33.37
CA SER A 55 11.03 8.81 34.45
C SER A 55 10.21 8.82 35.73
N GLU A 56 9.63 9.95 36.11
CA GLU A 56 8.77 10.09 37.28
C GLU A 56 7.52 9.22 37.15
N LEU A 57 6.83 9.30 36.00
CA LEU A 57 5.63 8.52 35.74
C LEU A 57 5.89 7.01 35.71
N ARG A 58 7.03 6.57 35.17
CA ARG A 58 7.38 5.13 35.12
C ARG A 58 7.86 4.60 36.47
N ALA A 59 8.46 5.43 37.31
CA ALA A 59 8.90 5.07 38.65
C ALA A 59 7.77 5.16 39.70
N ALA A 60 6.68 5.86 39.39
CA ALA A 60 5.54 6.00 40.29
C ALA A 60 4.92 4.62 40.60
N PRO A 61 4.54 4.37 41.87
CA PRO A 61 3.76 3.19 42.22
C PRO A 61 2.46 3.13 41.41
N LEU A 62 2.06 1.93 40.99
CA LEU A 62 0.80 1.74 40.28
C LEU A 62 -0.38 2.03 41.22
N GLU A 63 -1.26 2.94 40.79
CA GLU A 63 -2.51 3.23 41.49
C GLU A 63 -3.42 1.99 41.47
N PRO A 64 -3.97 1.55 42.62
CA PRO A 64 -4.90 0.45 42.66
C PRO A 64 -6.20 0.85 41.95
N LEU A 65 -6.67 -0.02 41.05
CA LEU A 65 -7.93 0.18 40.35
C LEU A 65 -9.11 -0.08 41.30
N SER A 66 -10.03 0.88 41.42
CA SER A 66 -11.25 0.74 42.21
C SER A 66 -12.24 -0.30 41.65
N ARG A 67 -12.07 -0.66 40.37
CA ARG A 67 -12.86 -1.67 39.67
C ARG A 67 -12.01 -2.41 38.66
N PRO A 68 -12.28 -3.69 38.39
CA PRO A 68 -11.55 -4.45 37.40
C PRO A 68 -11.72 -3.86 35.99
N ILE A 69 -10.62 -3.70 35.26
CA ILE A 69 -10.66 -3.40 33.82
C ILE A 69 -10.83 -4.74 33.09
N VAL A 70 -12.01 -4.96 32.51
CA VAL A 70 -12.29 -6.15 31.70
C VAL A 70 -11.95 -5.83 30.25
N VAL A 71 -10.81 -6.32 29.77
CA VAL A 71 -10.50 -6.29 28.34
C VAL A 71 -11.28 -7.43 27.67
N ARG A 72 -12.21 -7.10 26.77
CA ARG A 72 -12.96 -8.10 26.01
C ARG A 72 -12.00 -8.85 25.09
N ARG A 73 -11.54 -10.03 25.50
CA ARG A 73 -10.87 -10.97 24.59
C ARG A 73 -11.90 -11.45 23.58
N ILE A 74 -11.80 -11.01 22.34
CA ILE A 74 -12.53 -11.61 21.23
C ILE A 74 -12.06 -13.07 21.17
N GLY A 75 -12.91 -14.00 21.61
CA GLY A 75 -12.53 -15.39 21.78
C GLY A 75 -12.16 -16.03 20.43
N ARG A 76 -11.32 -17.08 20.49
CA ARG A 76 -10.92 -17.88 19.31
C ARG A 76 -12.13 -18.36 18.48
N ALA A 77 -13.29 -18.54 19.11
CA ALA A 77 -14.54 -18.90 18.47
C ALA A 77 -15.04 -17.86 17.43
N TRP A 78 -14.77 -16.56 17.63
CA TRP A 78 -15.09 -15.53 16.63
C TRP A 78 -14.16 -15.62 15.43
N MET A 79 -12.86 -15.84 15.65
CA MET A 79 -11.90 -16.09 14.56
C MET A 79 -12.22 -17.37 13.78
N ALA A 80 -12.61 -18.45 14.47
CA ALA A 80 -13.03 -19.69 13.83
C ALA A 80 -14.29 -19.50 12.96
N ARG A 81 -15.26 -18.72 13.43
CA ARG A 81 -16.45 -18.35 12.64
C ARG A 81 -16.10 -17.51 11.40
N ALA A 82 -15.15 -16.59 11.51
CA ALA A 82 -14.67 -15.82 10.37
C ALA A 82 -13.97 -16.72 9.33
N GLN A 83 -13.16 -17.69 9.76
CA GLN A 83 -12.49 -18.65 8.87
C GLN A 83 -13.47 -19.52 8.07
N LEU A 84 -14.58 -19.94 8.69
CA LEU A 84 -15.64 -20.69 8.00
C LEU A 84 -16.28 -19.87 6.86
N GLY A 85 -16.48 -18.57 7.06
CA GLY A 85 -17.02 -17.68 6.02
C GLY A 85 -16.11 -17.56 4.79
N VAL A 86 -14.79 -17.50 5.00
CA VAL A 86 -13.80 -17.43 3.91
C VAL A 86 -13.75 -18.72 3.10
N ALA A 87 -13.73 -19.88 3.76
CA ALA A 87 -13.70 -21.17 3.09
C ALA A 87 -14.93 -21.40 2.18
N ALA A 88 -16.12 -21.00 2.65
CA ALA A 88 -17.35 -21.08 1.86
C ALA A 88 -17.28 -20.18 0.60
N ALA A 89 -16.78 -18.95 0.72
CA ALA A 89 -16.63 -18.05 -0.42
C ALA A 89 -15.65 -18.60 -1.47
N VAL A 90 -14.51 -19.15 -1.05
CA VAL A 90 -13.53 -19.78 -1.94
C VAL A 90 -14.13 -20.98 -2.67
N ALA A 91 -14.88 -21.84 -1.97
CA ALA A 91 -15.55 -22.98 -2.58
C ALA A 91 -16.59 -22.54 -3.64
N LEU A 92 -17.39 -21.51 -3.35
CA LEU A 92 -18.36 -20.97 -4.30
C LEU A 92 -17.69 -20.38 -5.55
N VAL A 93 -16.58 -19.65 -5.39
CA VAL A 93 -15.80 -19.13 -6.53
C VAL A 93 -15.22 -20.27 -7.36
N ALA A 94 -14.62 -21.28 -6.73
CA ALA A 94 -14.04 -22.43 -7.44
C ALA A 94 -15.10 -23.25 -8.19
N LEU A 95 -16.28 -23.46 -7.60
CA LEU A 95 -17.38 -24.14 -8.27
C LEU A 95 -17.94 -23.31 -9.44
N GLY A 96 -18.08 -22.00 -9.24
CA GLY A 96 -18.55 -21.09 -10.29
C GLY A 96 -17.61 -21.02 -11.50
N THR A 97 -16.28 -21.00 -11.28
CA THR A 97 -15.30 -20.98 -12.38
C THR A 97 -15.28 -22.30 -13.15
N VAL A 98 -15.39 -23.45 -12.48
CA VAL A 98 -15.47 -24.76 -13.15
C VAL A 98 -16.73 -24.87 -14.02
N ALA A 99 -17.87 -24.39 -13.53
CA ALA A 99 -19.12 -24.39 -14.29
C ALA A 99 -19.03 -23.54 -15.57
N GLN A 100 -18.44 -22.33 -15.47
CA GLN A 100 -18.25 -21.42 -16.62
C GLN A 100 -17.29 -21.98 -17.68
N VAL A 101 -16.24 -22.68 -17.26
CA VAL A 101 -15.28 -23.31 -18.21
C VAL A 101 -15.90 -24.53 -18.90
N ALA A 102 -16.73 -25.30 -18.19
CA ALA A 102 -17.46 -26.41 -18.79
C ALA A 102 -18.42 -25.94 -19.89
N ASP A 103 -19.15 -24.85 -19.65
CA ASP A 103 -20.10 -24.27 -20.60
C ASP A 103 -19.41 -23.72 -21.86
N ARG A 104 -18.22 -23.11 -21.71
CA ARG A 104 -17.41 -22.65 -22.87
C ARG A 104 -16.83 -23.78 -23.73
N ARG A 105 -16.67 -25.00 -23.19
CA ARG A 105 -16.23 -26.17 -24.00
C ARG A 105 -17.32 -26.70 -24.92
N SER A 106 -18.58 -26.38 -24.65
CA SER A 106 -19.72 -26.78 -25.48
C SER A 106 -19.94 -25.89 -26.69
N ASP A 107 -19.13 -24.85 -26.92
CA ASP A 107 -19.20 -24.05 -28.14
C ASP A 107 -18.32 -24.71 -29.22
N PRO A 108 -18.90 -25.47 -30.18
CA PRO A 108 -18.11 -26.08 -31.22
C PRO A 108 -17.56 -24.96 -32.11
N TYR A 109 -16.24 -24.76 -32.05
CA TYR A 109 -15.51 -23.83 -32.90
C TYR A 109 -16.02 -23.88 -34.35
N GLN A 110 -16.83 -22.88 -34.73
CA GLN A 110 -17.27 -22.67 -36.10
C GLN A 110 -16.22 -21.82 -36.81
N GLY A 111 -15.18 -22.50 -37.32
CA GLY A 111 -14.19 -21.85 -38.16
C GLY A 111 -14.84 -21.17 -39.39
N PRO A 112 -14.20 -20.13 -39.94
CA PRO A 112 -14.71 -19.43 -41.12
C PRO A 112 -14.90 -20.42 -42.29
N LYS A 113 -16.13 -20.52 -42.81
CA LYS A 113 -16.47 -21.43 -43.91
C LYS A 113 -15.93 -20.97 -45.27
N ARG A 114 -15.44 -19.74 -45.37
CA ARG A 114 -14.81 -19.19 -46.56
C ARG A 114 -13.56 -18.42 -46.14
N TYR A 115 -12.45 -18.80 -46.73
CA TYR A 115 -11.23 -18.01 -46.68
C TYR A 115 -11.24 -17.07 -47.89
N PRO A 116 -10.89 -15.78 -47.71
CA PRO A 116 -10.78 -14.87 -48.83
C PRO A 116 -9.69 -15.37 -49.78
N THR A 117 -9.92 -15.22 -51.08
CA THR A 117 -8.89 -15.52 -52.08
C THR A 117 -7.80 -14.45 -52.02
N SER A 118 -6.60 -14.76 -52.52
CA SER A 118 -5.49 -13.79 -52.58
C SER A 118 -5.91 -12.49 -53.26
N SER A 119 -6.71 -12.57 -54.31
CA SER A 119 -7.26 -11.40 -55.01
C SER A 119 -8.16 -10.53 -54.13
N GLN A 120 -8.96 -11.13 -53.24
CA GLN A 120 -9.82 -10.38 -52.33
C GLN A 120 -9.01 -9.65 -51.27
N LEU A 121 -7.96 -10.31 -50.76
CA LEU A 121 -7.02 -9.68 -49.83
C LEU A 121 -6.25 -8.52 -50.49
N THR A 122 -5.83 -8.67 -51.75
CA THR A 122 -5.14 -7.60 -52.46
C THR A 122 -6.05 -6.38 -52.65
N LEU A 123 -7.31 -6.59 -53.03
CA LEU A 123 -8.28 -5.50 -53.18
C LEU A 123 -8.56 -4.79 -51.85
N GLU A 124 -8.66 -5.55 -50.75
CA GLU A 124 -8.84 -4.95 -49.43
C GLU A 124 -7.63 -4.10 -49.03
N VAL A 125 -6.41 -4.56 -49.29
CA VAL A 125 -5.18 -3.80 -49.00
C VAL A 125 -5.11 -2.52 -49.85
N GLU A 126 -5.39 -2.62 -51.15
CA GLU A 126 -5.41 -1.47 -52.04
C GLU A 126 -6.45 -0.43 -51.60
N GLN A 127 -7.63 -0.89 -51.17
CA GLN A 127 -8.69 -0.02 -50.69
C GLN A 127 -8.32 0.68 -49.38
N ILE A 128 -7.65 -0.01 -48.45
CA ILE A 128 -7.15 0.58 -47.20
C ILE A 128 -6.11 1.69 -47.48
N ILE A 129 -5.23 1.46 -48.46
CA ILE A 129 -4.22 2.44 -48.89
C ILE A 129 -4.91 3.63 -49.56
N ALA A 130 -5.87 3.39 -50.45
CA ALA A 130 -6.65 4.44 -51.13
C ALA A 130 -7.46 5.30 -50.16
N ASP A 131 -8.01 4.69 -49.10
CA ASP A 131 -8.72 5.36 -48.02
C ASP A 131 -7.79 6.15 -47.07
N GLY A 132 -6.48 6.21 -47.37
CA GLY A 132 -5.48 6.95 -46.60
C GLY A 132 -5.15 6.34 -45.24
N ARG A 133 -5.59 5.11 -44.97
CA ARG A 133 -5.33 4.40 -43.70
C ARG A 133 -4.08 3.53 -43.83
N ALA A 134 -2.95 4.15 -44.18
CA ALA A 134 -1.66 3.46 -44.10
C ALA A 134 -1.19 3.39 -42.64
N PHE A 135 -0.61 2.24 -42.26
CA PHE A 135 -0.02 2.01 -40.94
C PHE A 135 1.00 3.13 -40.65
N SER A 136 0.66 4.04 -39.72
CA SER A 136 1.56 5.11 -39.31
C SER A 136 2.61 4.53 -38.36
N GLY A 137 3.64 3.90 -38.93
CA GLY A 137 4.85 3.55 -38.19
C GLY A 137 5.54 4.84 -37.78
N GLY A 138 5.39 5.25 -36.53
CA GLY A 138 6.05 6.43 -35.98
C GLY A 138 7.55 6.20 -35.84
N HIS A 139 8.30 6.24 -36.94
CA HIS A 139 9.70 6.64 -37.05
C HIS A 139 9.97 6.81 -38.55
N GLY A 140 10.31 8.04 -38.94
CA GLY A 140 10.38 8.48 -40.33
C GLY A 140 11.56 7.87 -41.09
N GLU A 141 11.34 6.72 -41.70
CA GLU A 141 12.14 6.25 -42.82
C GLU A 141 11.23 5.57 -43.84
N SER A 142 10.97 6.26 -44.94
CA SER A 142 10.36 5.69 -46.13
C SER A 142 11.40 4.79 -46.81
N LEU A 143 11.17 3.48 -46.84
CA LEU A 143 11.93 2.58 -47.71
C LEU A 143 11.30 2.56 -49.10
N PRO A 144 12.07 2.79 -50.18
CA PRO A 144 11.59 2.62 -51.52
C PRO A 144 11.65 1.13 -51.92
N LEU A 145 10.51 0.68 -52.48
CA LEU A 145 10.24 -0.53 -53.26
C LEU A 145 10.55 -1.89 -52.60
#